data_AF-A0AAU1DTB3-F1
#
_entry.id   AF-A0AAU1DTB3-F1
#
_cell.length_a   1.000
_cell.length_b   1.000
_cell.length_c   1.000
_cell.angle_alpha   90.00
_cell.angle_beta   90.00
_cell.angle_gamma   90.00
#
_symmetry.space_group_name_H-M   'P 1'
#
loop_
_entity.id
_entity.type
_entity.pdbx_description
1 polymer ?
#
loop_
_entity_poly.entity_id
_entity_poly.type
_entity_poly.pdbx_seq_one_letter_code
_entity_poly.pdbx_strand_id
1 'polypeptide(L)'
;MDIRQFWKLIEQARQQAPAPADPEDIAQEVTALLAARPLQEITEVHQAVHQLLADSYQAPLWAAAYLINGGCSDDGFDYFRGWLIMQGREVFEQIQVDPDALADNPTVRDFDDGDELARRLPRLAALYDH
;
A
#
# COMPACT_ATOMS: atom_id res chain seq x y z
N MET A 1 16.20 -1.16 -13.01
CA MET A 1 14.92 -0.48 -13.00
C MET A 1 15.01 0.59 -11.93
N ASP A 2 14.85 1.84 -12.30
CA ASP A 2 14.75 2.93 -11.32
C ASP A 2 13.34 2.99 -10.70
N ILE A 3 13.17 3.79 -9.64
CA ILE A 3 11.89 3.89 -8.93
C ILE A 3 10.74 4.38 -9.82
N ARG A 4 11.03 5.21 -10.85
CA ARG A 4 10.02 5.71 -11.79
C ARG A 4 9.55 4.61 -12.73
N GLN A 5 10.47 3.77 -13.19
CA GLN A 5 10.15 2.61 -14.00
C GLN A 5 9.38 1.56 -13.18
N PHE A 6 9.73 1.37 -11.90
CA PHE A 6 8.96 0.52 -10.98
C PHE A 6 7.50 0.98 -10.89
N TRP A 7 7.27 2.28 -10.65
CA TRP A 7 5.91 2.81 -10.61
C TRP A 7 5.14 2.64 -11.93
N LYS A 8 5.81 2.76 -13.07
CA LYS A 8 5.19 2.47 -14.37
C LYS A 8 4.80 0.99 -14.52
N LEU A 9 5.59 0.07 -13.97
CA LEU A 9 5.27 -1.35 -13.97
C LEU A 9 4.03 -1.64 -13.11
N ILE A 10 3.96 -1.06 -11.90
CA ILE A 10 2.77 -1.19 -11.04
C ILE A 10 1.52 -0.64 -11.74
N GLU A 11 1.61 0.55 -12.33
CA GLU A 11 0.49 1.14 -13.06
C GLU A 11 0.07 0.28 -14.25
N GLN A 12 1.03 -0.25 -15.01
CA GLN A 12 0.74 -1.18 -16.10
C GLN A 12 0.02 -2.44 -15.61
N ALA A 13 0.48 -3.03 -14.50
CA ALA A 13 -0.17 -4.21 -13.92
C ALA A 13 -1.60 -3.91 -13.48
N ARG A 14 -1.83 -2.77 -12.81
CA ARG A 14 -3.17 -2.31 -12.40
C ARG A 14 -4.11 -2.11 -13.59
N GLN A 15 -3.60 -1.65 -14.73
CA GLN A 15 -4.40 -1.49 -15.96
C GLN A 15 -4.71 -2.81 -16.68
N GLN A 16 -3.86 -3.83 -16.48
CA GLN A 16 -4.00 -5.15 -17.11
C GLN A 16 -4.79 -6.13 -16.24
N ALA A 17 -4.86 -5.88 -14.92
CA ALA A 17 -5.57 -6.69 -13.96
C ALA A 17 -7.06 -6.86 -14.34
N PRO A 18 -7.61 -8.09 -14.36
CA PRO A 18 -9.02 -8.34 -14.63
C PRO A 18 -9.96 -7.59 -13.67
N ALA A 19 -9.63 -7.58 -12.37
CA ALA A 19 -10.26 -6.75 -11.37
C ALA A 19 -9.22 -5.80 -10.73
N PRO A 20 -9.12 -4.52 -11.15
CA PRO A 20 -8.13 -3.57 -10.62
C PRO A 20 -8.36 -3.14 -9.17
N ALA A 21 -9.45 -3.58 -8.56
CA ALA A 21 -9.72 -3.42 -7.13
C ALA A 21 -9.25 -4.63 -6.30
N ASP A 22 -8.96 -5.77 -6.95
CA ASP A 22 -8.47 -6.98 -6.29
C ASP A 22 -6.94 -6.95 -6.22
N PRO A 23 -6.33 -6.92 -5.01
CA PRO A 23 -4.89 -6.94 -4.86
C PRO A 23 -4.21 -8.19 -5.44
N GLU A 24 -4.90 -9.34 -5.46
CA GLU A 24 -4.36 -10.61 -5.96
C GLU A 24 -4.20 -10.56 -7.48
N ASP A 25 -5.21 -10.06 -8.20
CA ASP A 25 -5.15 -9.88 -9.65
C ASP A 25 -3.99 -8.94 -10.05
N ILE A 26 -3.79 -7.85 -9.31
CA ILE A 26 -2.68 -6.93 -9.56
C ILE A 26 -1.34 -7.63 -9.28
N ALA A 27 -1.23 -8.40 -8.20
CA ALA A 27 -0.01 -9.13 -7.85
C ALA A 27 0.37 -10.18 -8.92
N GLN A 28 -0.63 -10.85 -9.50
CA GLN A 28 -0.44 -11.78 -10.61
C GLN A 28 0.09 -11.08 -11.86
N GLU A 29 -0.47 -9.92 -12.23
CA GLU A 29 0.03 -9.16 -13.37
C GLU A 29 1.43 -8.57 -13.14
N VAL A 30 1.73 -8.07 -11.94
CA VAL A 30 3.10 -7.67 -11.58
C VAL A 30 4.06 -8.83 -11.74
N THR A 31 3.68 -10.02 -11.26
CA THR A 31 4.49 -11.24 -11.38
C THR A 31 4.72 -11.62 -12.84
N ALA A 32 3.69 -11.58 -13.68
CA ALA A 32 3.80 -11.87 -15.11
C ALA A 32 4.72 -10.87 -15.84
N LEU A 33 4.57 -9.57 -15.56
CA LEU A 33 5.41 -8.52 -16.14
C LEU A 33 6.87 -8.62 -15.70
N LEU A 34 7.13 -9.04 -14.47
CA LEU A 34 8.48 -9.27 -13.95
C LEU A 34 9.12 -10.55 -14.51
N ALA A 35 8.35 -11.62 -14.67
CA ALA A 35 8.83 -12.89 -15.21
C ALA A 35 9.32 -12.76 -16.66
N ALA A 36 8.81 -11.78 -17.41
CA ALA A 36 9.24 -11.48 -18.78
C ALA A 36 10.52 -10.62 -18.86
N ARG A 37 11.07 -10.16 -17.73
CA ARG A 37 12.22 -9.24 -17.68
C ARG A 37 13.53 -9.93 -17.33
N PRO A 38 14.69 -9.32 -17.68
CA PRO A 38 15.99 -9.83 -17.27
C PRO A 38 16.15 -9.90 -15.75
N LEU A 39 16.92 -10.88 -15.25
CA LEU A 39 17.19 -11.08 -13.82
C LEU A 39 17.73 -9.82 -13.13
N GLN A 40 18.52 -9.01 -13.85
CA GLN A 40 19.03 -7.75 -13.34
C GLN A 40 17.88 -6.80 -12.98
N GLU A 41 16.87 -6.67 -13.84
CA GLU A 41 15.71 -5.80 -13.58
C GLU A 41 14.91 -6.29 -12.37
N ILE A 42 14.77 -7.61 -12.18
CA ILE A 42 14.12 -8.21 -11.01
C ILE A 42 14.87 -7.83 -9.72
N THR A 43 16.21 -7.85 -9.73
CA THR A 43 17.01 -7.43 -8.57
C THR A 43 16.84 -5.93 -8.29
N GLU A 44 16.70 -5.12 -9.33
CA GLU A 44 16.50 -3.68 -9.19
C GLU A 44 15.08 -3.34 -8.68
N VAL A 45 14.07 -4.18 -8.95
CA VAL A 45 12.74 -4.10 -8.29
C VAL A 45 12.87 -4.25 -6.79
N HIS A 46 13.62 -5.25 -6.34
CA HIS A 46 13.83 -5.50 -4.92
C HIS A 46 14.41 -4.26 -4.22
N GLN A 47 15.38 -3.59 -4.85
CA GLN A 47 15.92 -2.33 -4.35
C GLN A 47 14.87 -1.22 -4.28
N ALA A 48 14.04 -1.06 -5.32
CA ALA A 48 12.97 -0.07 -5.33
C ALA A 48 11.93 -0.32 -4.22
N VAL A 49 11.49 -1.57 -4.04
CA VAL A 49 10.56 -1.96 -2.98
C VAL A 49 11.17 -1.69 -1.60
N HIS A 50 12.44 -2.07 -1.38
CA HIS A 50 13.11 -1.78 -0.12
C HIS A 50 13.21 -0.29 0.19
N GLN A 51 13.48 0.55 -0.82
CA GLN A 51 13.50 2.00 -0.64
C GLN A 51 12.12 2.52 -0.22
N LEU A 52 11.05 2.09 -0.91
CA LEU A 52 9.69 2.50 -0.58
C LEU A 52 9.24 2.03 0.81
N LEU A 53 9.63 0.82 1.20
CA LEU A 53 9.43 0.34 2.56
C LEU A 53 10.17 1.23 3.56
N ALA A 54 11.45 1.53 3.34
CA ALA A 54 12.19 2.44 4.22
C ALA A 54 11.51 3.82 4.34
N ASP A 55 11.09 4.40 3.22
CA ASP A 55 10.44 5.72 3.17
C ASP A 55 9.07 5.74 3.85
N SER A 56 8.38 4.61 3.90
CA SER A 56 7.06 4.44 4.53
C SER A 56 7.10 3.99 5.98
N TYR A 57 8.29 3.77 6.55
CA TYR A 57 8.39 3.44 7.98
C TYR A 57 8.23 4.71 8.84
N GLN A 58 6.98 5.10 9.07
CA GLN A 58 6.64 6.31 9.83
C GLN A 58 5.60 6.00 10.91
N ALA A 59 5.75 6.60 12.09
CA ALA A 59 4.85 6.36 13.22
C ALA A 59 3.37 6.67 12.90
N PRO A 60 3.01 7.74 12.17
CA PRO A 60 1.63 7.99 11.78
C PRO A 60 1.03 6.89 10.90
N LEU A 61 1.82 6.37 9.94
CA LEU A 61 1.36 5.30 9.05
C LEU A 61 1.23 3.97 9.79
N TRP A 62 2.11 3.71 10.77
CA TRP A 62 1.99 2.55 11.66
C TRP A 62 0.70 2.62 12.50
N ALA A 63 0.37 3.78 13.05
CA ALA A 63 -0.88 3.98 13.80
C ALA A 63 -2.12 3.73 12.92
N ALA A 64 -2.11 4.24 11.68
CA ALA A 64 -3.17 3.96 10.72
C ALA A 64 -3.32 2.46 10.43
N ALA A 65 -2.21 1.76 10.16
CA ALA A 65 -2.21 0.32 9.94
C ALA A 65 -2.75 -0.46 11.15
N TYR A 66 -2.37 -0.06 12.38
CA TYR A 66 -2.87 -0.65 13.62
C TYR A 66 -4.38 -0.50 13.76
N LEU A 67 -4.92 0.68 13.48
CA LEU A 67 -6.36 0.93 13.59
C LEU A 67 -7.16 0.16 12.56
N ILE A 68 -6.73 0.19 11.30
CA ILE A 68 -7.38 -0.51 10.17
C ILE A 68 -7.40 -2.02 10.42
N ASN A 69 -6.27 -2.60 10.83
CA ASN A 69 -6.14 -4.04 11.00
C ASN A 69 -6.65 -4.54 12.37
N GLY A 70 -7.06 -3.64 13.28
CA GLY A 70 -7.43 -4.00 14.65
C GLY A 70 -6.26 -4.49 15.51
N GLY A 71 -5.04 -4.09 15.15
CA GLY A 71 -3.76 -4.53 15.70
C GLY A 71 -2.69 -4.57 14.60
N CYS A 72 -1.42 -4.37 14.94
CA CYS A 72 -0.33 -4.46 13.96
C CYS A 72 0.96 -4.93 14.64
N SER A 73 1.53 -6.02 14.14
CA SER A 73 2.92 -6.41 14.42
C SER A 73 3.84 -5.79 13.37
N ASP A 74 5.17 -5.91 13.55
CA ASP A 74 6.13 -5.48 12.54
C ASP A 74 5.88 -6.15 11.18
N ASP A 75 5.68 -7.48 11.16
CA ASP A 75 5.35 -8.21 9.93
C ASP A 75 4.00 -7.75 9.32
N GLY A 76 3.02 -7.47 10.19
CA GLY A 76 1.73 -6.93 9.74
C GLY A 76 1.88 -5.54 9.11
N PHE A 77 2.81 -4.74 9.61
CA PHE A 77 3.13 -3.42 9.05
C PHE A 77 3.86 -3.55 7.71
N ASP A 78 4.74 -4.53 7.55
CA ASP A 78 5.38 -4.84 6.27
C ASP A 78 4.35 -5.22 5.21
N TYR A 79 3.38 -6.08 5.55
CA TYR A 79 2.30 -6.45 4.62
C TYR A 79 1.42 -5.26 4.26
N PHE A 80 1.05 -4.44 5.25
CA PHE A 80 0.28 -3.21 5.00
C PHE A 80 1.00 -2.27 4.04
N ARG A 81 2.30 -2.03 4.23
CA ARG A 81 3.09 -1.15 3.35
C ARG A 81 3.31 -1.77 1.97
N GLY A 82 3.48 -3.09 1.89
CA GLY A 82 3.50 -3.83 0.63
C GLY A 82 2.20 -3.62 -0.16
N TRP A 83 1.05 -3.79 0.50
CA TRP A 83 -0.25 -3.47 -0.09
C TRP A 83 -0.37 -2.02 -0.52
N LEU A 84 0.12 -1.05 0.28
CA LEU A 84 0.07 0.37 -0.05
C LEU A 84 0.88 0.69 -1.31
N ILE A 85 2.04 0.06 -1.49
CA ILE A 85 2.84 0.19 -2.73
C ILE A 85 2.04 -0.33 -3.94
N MET A 86 1.29 -1.41 -3.78
CA MET A 86 0.44 -1.96 -4.86
C MET A 86 -0.75 -1.06 -5.22
N GLN A 87 -1.12 -0.10 -4.37
CA GLN A 87 -2.13 0.92 -4.68
C GLN A 87 -1.66 1.93 -5.75
N GLY A 88 -0.37 1.91 -6.09
CA GLY A 88 0.23 2.81 -7.07
C GLY A 88 0.79 4.08 -6.46
N ARG A 89 1.51 4.83 -7.28
CA ARG A 89 2.36 5.95 -6.83
C ARG A 89 1.57 7.05 -6.16
N GLU A 90 0.47 7.48 -6.78
CA GLU A 90 -0.30 8.64 -6.32
C GLU A 90 -0.90 8.39 -4.94
N VAL A 91 -1.49 7.21 -4.74
CA VAL A 91 -2.02 6.80 -3.44
C VAL A 91 -0.90 6.67 -2.41
N PHE A 92 0.20 6.01 -2.76
CA PHE A 92 1.35 5.87 -1.85
C PHE A 92 1.88 7.24 -1.39
N GLU A 93 2.14 8.16 -2.32
CA GLU A 93 2.65 9.50 -2.02
C GLU A 93 1.63 10.33 -1.21
N GLN A 94 0.33 10.19 -1.49
CA GLN A 94 -0.72 10.87 -0.71
C GLN A 94 -0.77 10.36 0.74
N ILE A 95 -0.81 9.05 0.94
CA ILE A 95 -0.93 8.43 2.27
C ILE A 95 0.32 8.67 3.13
N GLN A 96 1.49 8.83 2.50
CA GLN A 96 2.72 9.21 3.19
C GLN A 96 2.64 10.61 3.80
N VAL A 97 1.90 11.52 3.17
CA VAL A 97 1.70 12.90 3.65
C VAL A 97 0.51 12.97 4.61
N ASP A 98 -0.56 12.25 4.30
CA ASP A 98 -1.83 12.26 5.01
C ASP A 98 -2.39 10.83 5.15
N PRO A 99 -1.96 10.08 6.19
CA PRO A 99 -2.46 8.73 6.42
C PRO A 99 -3.99 8.67 6.62
N ASP A 100 -4.62 9.76 7.06
CA ASP A 100 -6.08 9.79 7.29
C ASP A 100 -6.87 9.63 5.99
N ALA A 101 -6.29 9.98 4.84
CA ALA A 101 -6.90 9.77 3.54
C ALA A 101 -7.15 8.28 3.20
N LEU A 102 -6.57 7.34 3.95
CA LEU A 102 -6.91 5.91 3.85
C LEU A 102 -8.38 5.62 4.14
N ALA A 103 -9.05 6.43 4.98
CA ALA A 103 -10.47 6.28 5.28
C ALA A 103 -11.37 6.45 4.05
N ASP A 104 -10.89 7.17 3.03
CA ASP A 104 -11.60 7.37 1.77
C ASP A 104 -11.20 6.38 0.68
N ASN A 105 -10.19 5.54 0.92
CA ASN A 105 -9.76 4.54 -0.04
C ASN A 105 -10.82 3.41 -0.15
N PRO A 106 -11.39 3.15 -1.34
CA PRO A 106 -12.45 2.15 -1.51
C PRO A 106 -12.02 0.73 -1.15
N THR A 107 -10.73 0.40 -1.27
CA THR A 107 -10.20 -0.94 -0.93
C THR A 107 -10.00 -1.14 0.57
N VAL A 108 -9.97 -0.06 1.36
CA VAL A 108 -9.97 -0.13 2.85
C VAL A 108 -11.38 -0.28 3.40
N ARG A 109 -12.41 0.17 2.66
CA ARG A 109 -13.83 0.09 3.07
C ARG A 109 -14.45 -1.30 2.97
N ASP A 110 -13.79 -2.24 2.29
CA ASP A 110 -14.32 -3.60 2.06
C ASP A 110 -13.90 -4.61 3.14
N PHE A 111 -13.15 -4.17 4.16
CA PHE A 111 -12.98 -4.95 5.40
C PHE A 111 -14.30 -4.88 6.18
N ASP A 112 -14.85 -6.05 6.52
CA ASP A 112 -16.23 -6.40 6.94
C ASP A 112 -16.78 -5.72 8.21
N ASP A 113 -16.56 -4.43 8.39
CA ASP A 113 -17.39 -3.51 9.17
C ASP A 113 -17.03 -2.05 8.80
N GLY A 114 -17.55 -1.56 7.67
CA GLY A 114 -17.42 -0.16 7.27
C GLY A 114 -17.95 0.83 8.32
N ASP A 115 -18.89 0.39 9.16
CA ASP A 115 -19.39 1.14 10.33
C ASP A 115 -18.40 1.13 11.51
N GLU A 116 -17.63 0.06 11.75
CA GLU A 116 -16.56 0.00 12.78
C GLU A 116 -15.36 0.85 12.32
N LEU A 117 -15.02 0.84 11.04
CA LEU A 117 -13.91 1.59 10.46
C LEU A 117 -14.19 3.10 10.44
N ALA A 118 -15.41 3.52 10.07
CA ALA A 118 -15.86 4.91 10.18
C ALA A 118 -15.99 5.39 11.63
N ARG A 119 -16.24 4.47 12.57
CA ARG A 119 -16.31 4.74 14.01
C ARG A 119 -14.93 4.79 14.69
N ARG A 120 -13.94 4.07 14.16
CA ARG A 120 -12.54 4.07 14.61
C ARG A 120 -11.70 5.22 14.05
N LEU A 121 -12.14 5.84 12.96
CA LEU A 121 -11.39 6.92 12.29
C LEU A 121 -12.18 8.23 12.10
N PRO A 122 -12.69 8.94 13.14
CA PRO A 122 -13.37 10.23 12.94
C PRO A 122 -12.41 11.44 12.83
N ARG A 123 -11.22 11.25 12.23
CA ARG A 123 -9.96 12.02 12.30
C ARG A 123 -9.07 11.56 13.45
N LEU A 124 -7.90 11.02 13.11
CA LEU A 124 -6.95 10.21 13.89
C LEU A 124 -6.41 10.85 15.21
N ALA A 125 -6.97 12.00 15.62
CA ALA A 125 -6.43 12.95 16.58
C ALA A 125 -7.12 12.98 17.95
N ALA A 126 -8.31 12.40 18.16
CA ALA A 126 -8.91 12.42 19.50
C ALA A 126 -8.14 11.58 20.56
N LEU A 127 -7.14 10.80 20.12
CA LEU A 127 -6.36 9.86 20.94
C LEU A 127 -4.91 10.30 21.23
N TYR A 128 -4.50 11.49 20.76
CA TYR A 128 -3.22 12.11 21.13
C TYR A 128 -3.39 13.44 21.88
N ASP A 129 -4.62 13.79 22.30
CA ASP A 129 -4.82 14.84 23.30
C ASP A 129 -4.51 14.27 24.69
N HIS A 130 -3.32 14.69 25.16
CA HIS A 130 -2.59 14.47 26.42
C HIS A 130 -1.62 13.27 26.51
#